data_AF-A0A0X1KI58-F1
#
_entry.id   AF-A0A0X1KI58-F1
#
_cell.length_a   1.000
_cell.length_b   1.000
_cell.length_c   1.000
_cell.angle_alpha   90.00
_cell.angle_beta   90.00
_cell.angle_gamma   90.00
#
_symmetry.space_group_name_H-M   'P 1'
#
loop_
_entity.id
_entity.type
_entity.pdbx_description
1 polymer ?
#
loop_
_entity_poly.entity_id
_entity_poly.type
_entity_poly.pdbx_seq_one_letter_code
_entity_poly.pdbx_strand_id
1 'polypeptide(L)'
;MTLDRFVKIRYKQDERKVRRLIEILNELGLDCARLIEEKVDLQFDALKNLRENLRDDELFIKLAIANSIVSYQLSGKGEDWWWEFSRYFSENPPEGGIAEAYSRFLPNSRTNRRLVAGKLKRIERVEPFLNSLSMDEIRDYYFNGMERLRDDLAKVMKAKRSAKTIVFAVKMFGYAGRIAFGEFVPYPMEIEIPDDVRINAYTKRFTHEPPVSFWSRIARETGIPPLHIDSILWPVLGGKGEVLERLRKRCSKAELVLELGSL
;
A
#
# COMPACT_ATOMS: atom_id res chain seq x y z
N MET A 1 -5.24 24.23 -12.34
CA MET A 1 -5.32 23.66 -13.71
C MET A 1 -3.92 23.68 -14.29
N THR A 2 -3.26 22.54 -14.44
CA THR A 2 -1.93 22.47 -15.06
C THR A 2 -2.07 22.43 -16.59
N LEU A 3 -1.09 23.02 -17.30
CA LEU A 3 -1.02 23.12 -18.77
C LEU A 3 -1.06 21.77 -19.51
N ASP A 4 -0.96 20.65 -18.79
CA ASP A 4 -0.86 19.29 -19.33
C ASP A 4 -2.10 18.83 -20.09
N ARG A 5 -3.26 19.49 -19.92
CA ARG A 5 -4.49 19.15 -20.66
C ARG A 5 -4.46 19.55 -22.14
N PHE A 6 -3.56 20.44 -22.56
CA PHE A 6 -3.55 21.01 -23.92
C PHE A 6 -2.30 20.65 -24.75
N VAL A 7 -1.28 20.05 -24.13
CA VAL A 7 -0.07 19.58 -24.83
C VAL A 7 0.06 18.09 -24.55
N LYS A 8 -0.02 17.24 -25.58
CA LYS A 8 0.43 15.85 -25.47
C LYS A 8 1.94 15.87 -25.27
N ILE A 9 2.39 16.01 -24.03
CA ILE A 9 3.79 15.87 -23.66
C ILE A 9 4.17 14.42 -24.00
N ARG A 10 4.99 14.26 -25.04
CA ARG A 10 5.57 12.97 -25.39
C ARG A 10 6.86 12.80 -24.61
N TYR A 11 6.83 11.97 -23.58
CA TYR A 11 8.03 11.55 -22.88
C TYR A 11 8.79 10.54 -23.76
N LYS A 12 10.13 10.65 -23.79
CA LYS A 12 10.98 9.64 -24.42
C LYS A 12 10.90 8.36 -23.59
N GLN A 13 10.60 7.23 -24.22
CA GLN A 13 10.49 5.93 -23.56
C GLN A 13 11.21 4.82 -24.34
N ASP A 14 11.65 3.79 -23.62
CA ASP A 14 12.12 2.53 -24.21
C ASP A 14 10.90 1.68 -24.61
N GLU A 15 10.45 1.86 -25.85
CA GLU A 15 9.28 1.18 -26.42
C GLU A 15 9.36 -0.35 -26.35
N ARG A 16 10.57 -0.93 -26.37
CA ARG A 16 10.73 -2.38 -26.27
C ARG A 16 10.48 -2.85 -24.85
N LYS A 17 11.08 -2.18 -23.86
CA LYS A 17 10.87 -2.52 -22.45
C LYS A 17 9.44 -2.26 -21.99
N VAL A 18 8.84 -1.16 -22.43
CA VAL A 18 7.44 -0.84 -22.08
C VAL A 18 6.47 -1.86 -22.67
N ARG A 19 6.66 -2.29 -23.93
CA ARG A 19 5.85 -3.37 -24.51
C ARG A 19 5.99 -4.67 -23.74
N ARG A 20 7.23 -5.06 -23.40
CA ARG A 20 7.46 -6.29 -22.62
C ARG A 20 6.85 -6.20 -21.22
N LEU A 21 6.93 -5.05 -20.55
CA LEU A 21 6.26 -4.79 -19.29
C LEU A 21 4.74 -5.01 -19.39
N ILE A 22 4.10 -4.46 -20.43
CA ILE A 22 2.65 -4.59 -20.66
C ILE A 22 2.27 -6.04 -20.94
N GLU A 23 3.02 -6.75 -21.79
CA GLU A 23 2.83 -8.18 -22.07
C GLU A 23 2.86 -9.00 -20.78
N ILE A 24 3.91 -8.82 -19.96
CA ILE A 24 4.05 -9.53 -18.69
C ILE A 24 2.88 -9.21 -17.76
N LEU A 25 2.50 -7.94 -17.60
CA LEU A 25 1.39 -7.56 -16.73
C LEU A 25 0.06 -8.17 -17.20
N ASN A 26 -0.23 -8.15 -18.50
CA ASN A 26 -1.42 -8.79 -19.06
C ASN A 26 -1.42 -10.31 -18.82
N GLU A 27 -0.27 -10.96 -18.98
CA GLU A 27 -0.13 -12.38 -18.68
C GLU A 27 -0.33 -12.67 -17.20
N LEU A 28 0.15 -11.83 -16.28
CA LEU A 28 -0.03 -12.01 -14.84
C LEU A 28 -1.49 -11.80 -14.43
N GLY A 29 -2.09 -10.69 -14.85
CA GLY A 29 -3.49 -10.34 -14.53
C GLY A 29 -3.75 -10.02 -13.07
N LEU A 30 -5.01 -9.66 -12.77
CA LEU A 30 -5.46 -9.31 -11.42
C LEU A 30 -5.36 -10.47 -10.42
N ASP A 31 -5.62 -11.70 -10.87
CA ASP A 31 -5.57 -12.89 -10.01
C ASP A 31 -4.15 -13.14 -9.48
N CYS A 32 -3.12 -12.89 -10.29
CA CYS A 32 -1.74 -12.99 -9.82
C CYS A 32 -1.43 -11.90 -8.79
N ALA A 33 -1.91 -10.67 -8.99
CA ALA A 33 -1.75 -9.61 -7.99
C ALA A 33 -2.37 -10.04 -6.66
N ARG A 34 -3.63 -10.48 -6.67
CA ARG A 34 -4.33 -11.00 -5.49
C ARG A 34 -3.57 -12.13 -4.81
N LEU A 35 -3.05 -13.10 -5.57
CA LEU A 35 -2.27 -14.21 -5.03
C LEU A 35 -1.00 -13.72 -4.32
N ILE A 36 -0.28 -12.78 -4.93
CA ILE A 36 0.93 -12.19 -4.34
C ILE A 36 0.57 -11.48 -3.03
N GLU A 37 -0.49 -10.68 -3.03
CA GLU A 37 -0.99 -10.00 -1.82
C GLU A 37 -1.32 -10.99 -0.71
N GLU A 38 -2.06 -12.05 -1.01
CA GLU A 38 -2.61 -12.93 0.03
C GLU A 38 -1.63 -14.00 0.54
N LYS A 39 -0.66 -14.39 -0.29
CA LYS A 39 0.20 -15.58 -0.07
C LYS A 39 1.69 -15.29 -0.07
N VAL A 40 2.13 -14.12 -0.56
CA VAL A 40 3.55 -13.76 -0.70
C VAL A 40 3.89 -12.53 0.15
N ASP A 41 3.02 -11.53 0.19
CA ASP A 41 3.23 -10.29 0.93
C ASP A 41 3.21 -10.51 2.45
N LEU A 42 4.35 -10.26 3.10
CA LEU A 42 4.50 -10.41 4.55
C LEU A 42 3.71 -9.37 5.34
N GLN A 43 3.35 -8.24 4.74
CA GLN A 43 2.55 -7.20 5.39
C GLN A 43 1.09 -7.66 5.53
N PHE A 44 0.58 -8.42 4.55
CA PHE A 44 -0.73 -9.05 4.64
C PHE A 44 -0.78 -10.11 5.75
N ASP A 45 0.27 -10.91 5.90
CA ASP A 45 0.37 -11.88 7.00
C ASP A 45 0.51 -11.23 8.38
N ALA A 46 1.25 -10.12 8.48
CA ALA A 46 1.29 -9.34 9.71
C ALA A 46 -0.10 -8.82 10.08
N LEU A 47 -0.90 -8.35 9.11
CA LEU A 47 -2.28 -7.93 9.39
C LEU A 47 -3.19 -9.09 9.83
N LYS A 48 -3.06 -10.29 9.24
CA LYS A 48 -3.82 -11.47 9.71
C LYS A 48 -3.49 -11.77 11.17
N ASN A 49 -2.20 -11.78 11.50
CA ASN A 49 -1.74 -12.02 12.86
C ASN A 49 -2.33 -11.00 13.84
N LEU A 50 -2.30 -9.71 13.50
CA LEU A 50 -2.89 -8.66 14.33
C LEU A 50 -4.39 -8.90 14.56
N ARG A 51 -5.15 -9.12 13.48
CA ARG A 51 -6.61 -9.33 13.54
C ARG A 51 -6.98 -10.52 14.42
N GLU A 52 -6.29 -11.64 14.26
CA GLU A 52 -6.54 -12.88 15.04
C GLU A 52 -6.33 -12.68 16.54
N ASN A 53 -5.39 -11.83 16.94
CA ASN A 53 -5.07 -11.57 18.34
C ASN A 53 -5.94 -10.45 18.95
N LEU A 54 -6.26 -9.39 18.20
CA LEU A 54 -7.15 -8.33 18.68
C LEU A 54 -8.60 -8.80 18.87
N ARG A 55 -9.10 -9.62 17.93
CA ARG A 55 -10.52 -10.04 17.88
C ARG A 55 -11.53 -8.87 17.89
N ASP A 56 -11.08 -7.72 17.41
CA ASP A 56 -11.86 -6.51 17.21
C ASP A 56 -11.55 -5.98 15.81
N ASP A 57 -12.48 -6.22 14.87
CA ASP A 57 -12.30 -5.86 13.46
C ASP A 57 -12.32 -4.33 13.25
N GLU A 58 -13.04 -3.56 14.08
CA GLU A 58 -13.09 -2.10 13.98
C GLU A 58 -11.74 -1.50 14.35
N LEU A 59 -11.24 -1.86 15.54
CA LEU A 59 -9.96 -1.41 16.04
C LEU A 59 -8.82 -1.87 15.14
N PHE A 60 -8.85 -3.11 14.67
CA PHE A 60 -7.88 -3.67 13.72
C PHE A 60 -7.76 -2.81 12.45
N ILE A 61 -8.89 -2.48 11.81
CA ILE A 61 -8.87 -1.69 10.58
C ILE A 61 -8.39 -0.26 10.86
N LYS A 62 -8.85 0.37 11.95
CA LYS A 62 -8.41 1.71 12.35
C LYS A 62 -6.90 1.75 12.61
N LEU A 63 -6.35 0.74 13.29
CA LEU A 63 -4.92 0.60 13.51
C LEU A 63 -4.14 0.40 12.21
N ALA A 64 -4.64 -0.40 11.27
CA ALA A 64 -4.00 -0.58 9.95
C ALA A 64 -3.90 0.74 9.16
N ILE A 65 -4.96 1.57 9.20
CA ILE A 65 -4.95 2.91 8.58
C ILE A 65 -3.94 3.81 9.31
N ALA A 66 -4.02 3.91 10.64
CA ALA A 66 -3.13 4.72 11.46
C ALA A 66 -1.65 4.37 11.22
N ASN A 67 -1.33 3.07 11.20
CA ASN A 67 0.01 2.57 10.96
C ASN A 67 0.55 2.98 9.59
N SER A 68 -0.28 2.89 8.56
CA SER A 68 0.07 3.27 7.19
C SER A 68 0.42 4.75 7.05
N ILE A 69 -0.32 5.62 7.74
CA ILE A 69 -0.11 7.08 7.73
C ILE A 69 1.28 7.48 8.25
N VAL A 70 1.89 6.66 9.11
CA VAL A 70 3.24 6.86 9.67
C VAL A 70 4.30 5.90 9.13
N SER A 71 3.95 5.08 8.14
CA SER A 71 4.86 4.13 7.48
C SER A 71 5.75 4.80 6.43
N TYR A 72 6.55 5.78 6.84
CA TYR A 72 7.49 6.48 5.98
C TYR A 72 8.80 6.82 6.70
N GLN A 73 9.90 6.88 5.93
CA GLN A 73 11.24 7.07 6.49
C GLN A 73 11.50 6.14 7.69
N LEU A 74 11.23 4.85 7.47
CA LEU A 74 11.45 3.81 8.47
C LEU A 74 12.94 3.71 8.84
N SER A 75 13.23 3.23 10.04
CA SER A 75 14.59 2.83 10.48
C SER A 75 14.90 1.36 10.19
N GLY A 76 13.94 0.60 9.65
CA GLY A 76 14.10 -0.78 9.19
C GLY A 76 13.37 -1.04 7.86
N LYS A 77 13.25 -2.32 7.49
CA LYS A 77 12.47 -2.72 6.30
C LYS A 77 10.98 -2.62 6.59
N GLY A 78 10.18 -2.42 5.53
CA GLY A 78 8.72 -2.31 5.65
C GLY A 78 8.07 -3.54 6.25
N GLU A 79 8.49 -4.72 5.82
CA GLU A 79 7.96 -6.00 6.31
C GLU A 79 8.25 -6.19 7.81
N ASP A 80 9.45 -5.81 8.25
CA ASP A 80 9.85 -5.93 9.66
C ASP A 80 9.06 -4.94 10.53
N TRP A 81 8.75 -3.75 10.00
CA TRP A 81 7.89 -2.77 10.65
C TRP A 81 6.46 -3.25 10.84
N TRP A 82 5.85 -3.82 9.79
CA TRP A 82 4.49 -4.34 9.90
C TRP A 82 4.39 -5.51 10.89
N TRP A 83 5.42 -6.37 10.97
CA TRP A 83 5.49 -7.41 11.99
C TRP A 83 5.73 -6.88 13.40
N GLU A 84 6.57 -5.86 13.57
CA GLU A 84 6.76 -5.18 14.86
C GLU A 84 5.44 -4.56 15.34
N PHE A 85 4.75 -3.84 14.45
CA PHE A 85 3.42 -3.27 14.68
C PHE A 85 2.40 -4.34 15.08
N SER A 86 2.31 -5.42 14.30
CA SER A 86 1.37 -6.51 14.58
C SER A 86 1.57 -7.10 15.97
N ARG A 87 2.81 -7.47 16.31
CA ARG A 87 3.13 -8.08 17.60
C ARG A 87 2.88 -7.12 18.76
N TYR A 88 3.31 -5.86 18.62
CA TYR A 88 3.15 -4.86 19.67
C TYR A 88 1.68 -4.66 20.02
N PHE A 89 0.81 -4.40 19.03
CA PHE A 89 -0.60 -4.12 19.29
C PHE A 89 -1.44 -5.38 19.56
N SER A 90 -0.95 -6.57 19.19
CA SER A 90 -1.55 -7.84 19.64
C SER A 90 -1.42 -8.01 21.17
N GLU A 91 -0.28 -7.60 21.73
CA GLU A 91 -0.01 -7.70 23.18
C GLU A 91 -0.45 -6.46 23.96
N ASN A 92 -0.51 -5.31 23.29
CA ASN A 92 -0.78 -3.99 23.88
C ASN A 92 -1.89 -3.26 23.09
N PRO A 93 -3.13 -3.78 23.06
CA PRO A 93 -4.24 -3.11 22.41
C PRO A 93 -4.44 -1.71 23.00
N PRO A 94 -4.80 -0.68 22.19
CA PRO A 94 -5.08 0.65 22.72
C PRO A 94 -6.29 0.65 23.66
N GLU A 95 -6.10 1.04 24.93
CA GLU A 95 -7.18 1.13 25.93
C GLU A 95 -7.80 2.54 26.04
N GLY A 96 -7.05 3.59 25.71
CA GLY A 96 -7.51 4.99 25.77
C GLY A 96 -7.70 5.61 24.39
N GLY A 97 -6.64 5.60 23.57
CA GLY A 97 -6.65 6.10 22.20
C GLY A 97 -5.48 5.60 21.38
N ILE A 98 -5.63 5.64 20.05
CA ILE A 98 -4.59 5.28 19.10
C ILE A 98 -3.39 6.22 19.24
N ALA A 99 -3.59 7.54 19.36
CA ALA A 99 -2.48 8.48 19.49
C ALA A 99 -1.65 8.23 20.77
N GLU A 100 -2.33 7.98 21.88
CA GLU A 100 -1.68 7.66 23.15
C GLU A 100 -0.86 6.37 23.05
N ALA A 101 -1.43 5.32 22.45
CA ALA A 101 -0.73 4.05 22.26
C ALA A 101 0.49 4.20 21.32
N TYR A 102 0.36 4.97 20.23
CA TYR A 102 1.49 5.29 19.35
C TYR A 102 2.58 6.13 20.03
N SER A 103 2.20 6.98 21.00
CA SER A 103 3.16 7.77 21.80
C SER A 103 4.06 6.90 22.66
N ARG A 104 3.58 5.72 23.09
CA ARG A 104 4.38 4.68 23.76
C ARG A 104 5.15 3.82 22.76
N PHE A 105 4.52 3.48 21.63
CA PHE A 105 5.09 2.54 20.66
C PHE A 105 6.25 3.12 19.86
N LEU A 106 6.05 4.27 19.19
CA LEU A 106 7.02 4.79 18.21
C LEU A 106 8.41 5.14 18.78
N PRO A 107 8.53 5.77 19.97
CA PRO A 107 9.85 6.03 20.56
C PRO A 107 10.65 4.75 20.84
N ASN A 108 9.96 3.65 21.14
CA ASN A 108 10.55 2.36 21.50
C ASN A 108 10.67 1.41 20.30
N SER A 109 10.13 1.78 19.13
CA SER A 109 10.20 0.95 17.93
C SER A 109 11.63 0.82 17.39
N ARG A 110 11.98 -0.39 16.98
CA ARG A 110 13.25 -0.69 16.30
C ARG A 110 13.22 -0.23 14.85
N THR A 111 12.08 -0.38 14.19
CA THR A 111 11.96 -0.18 12.74
C THR A 111 11.30 1.13 12.33
N ASN A 112 10.78 1.94 13.27
CA ASN A 112 10.13 3.21 12.97
C ASN A 112 10.41 4.37 13.96
N ARG A 113 11.63 4.50 14.47
CA ARG A 113 12.03 5.56 15.45
C ARG A 113 12.49 6.90 14.86
N ARG A 114 12.41 7.09 13.54
CA ARG A 114 12.79 8.36 12.90
C ARG A 114 11.59 9.30 12.84
N LEU A 115 11.81 10.60 13.06
CA LEU A 115 10.76 11.64 12.94
C LEU A 115 9.54 11.38 13.84
N VAL A 116 9.75 10.79 15.03
CA VAL A 116 8.67 10.36 15.94
C VAL A 116 7.67 11.49 16.21
N ALA A 117 8.14 12.68 16.61
CA ALA A 117 7.27 13.82 16.88
C ALA A 117 6.39 14.20 15.67
N GLY A 118 6.93 14.13 14.45
CA GLY A 118 6.16 14.39 13.23
C GLY A 118 5.14 13.30 12.92
N LYS A 119 5.45 12.04 13.24
CA LYS A 119 4.54 10.90 13.09
C LYS A 119 3.41 10.94 14.11
N LEU A 120 3.71 11.24 15.38
CA LEU A 120 2.69 11.40 16.41
C LEU A 120 1.69 12.50 16.06
N LYS A 121 2.16 13.67 15.60
CA LYS A 121 1.28 14.73 15.07
C LYS A 121 0.39 14.29 13.90
N ARG A 122 0.80 13.28 13.14
CA ARG A 122 -0.03 12.71 12.07
C ARG A 122 -1.08 11.74 12.62
N ILE A 123 -0.72 10.94 13.62
CA ILE A 123 -1.68 10.08 14.33
C ILE A 123 -2.75 10.92 15.04
N GLU A 124 -2.33 11.91 15.83
CA GLU A 124 -3.24 12.87 16.50
C GLU A 124 -4.20 13.56 15.52
N ARG A 125 -3.77 13.77 14.27
CA ARG A 125 -4.59 14.39 13.24
C ARG A 125 -5.61 13.43 12.63
N VAL A 126 -5.24 12.16 12.42
CA VAL A 126 -6.12 11.18 11.78
C VAL A 126 -7.06 10.51 12.79
N GLU A 127 -6.66 10.44 14.07
CA GLU A 127 -7.44 9.78 15.12
C GLU A 127 -8.88 10.31 15.25
N PRO A 128 -9.17 11.63 15.25
CA PRO A 128 -10.56 12.11 15.31
C PRO A 128 -11.41 11.61 14.14
N PHE A 129 -10.83 11.53 12.94
CA PHE A 129 -11.51 10.96 11.77
C PHE A 129 -11.75 9.45 11.97
N LEU A 130 -10.75 8.70 12.45
CA LEU A 130 -10.93 7.27 12.73
C LEU A 130 -11.99 7.03 13.81
N ASN A 131 -12.01 7.84 14.86
CA ASN A 131 -12.98 7.74 15.96
C ASN A 131 -14.41 8.06 15.49
N SER A 132 -14.58 8.89 14.47
CA SER A 132 -15.91 9.13 13.90
C SER A 132 -16.43 8.00 13.02
N LEU A 133 -15.58 7.05 12.60
CA LEU A 133 -16.00 5.94 11.75
C LEU A 133 -16.58 4.79 12.57
N SER A 134 -17.82 4.44 12.27
CA SER A 134 -18.46 3.17 12.65
C SER A 134 -18.03 2.02 11.74
N MET A 135 -18.28 0.77 12.18
CA MET A 135 -18.08 -0.40 11.32
C MET A 135 -18.88 -0.35 10.01
N ASP A 136 -20.08 0.23 10.00
CA ASP A 136 -20.89 0.36 8.78
C ASP A 136 -20.27 1.34 7.78
N GLU A 137 -19.71 2.46 8.25
CA GLU A 137 -18.98 3.40 7.40
C GLU A 137 -17.69 2.79 6.86
N ILE A 138 -16.95 2.05 7.70
CA ILE A 138 -15.78 1.28 7.28
C ILE A 138 -16.15 0.26 6.20
N ARG A 139 -17.26 -0.46 6.39
CA ARG A 139 -17.79 -1.41 5.43
C ARG A 139 -18.14 -0.71 4.11
N ASP A 140 -18.83 0.42 4.14
CA ASP A 140 -19.17 1.18 2.94
C ASP A 140 -17.93 1.71 2.21
N TYR A 141 -16.92 2.19 2.94
CA TYR A 141 -15.64 2.55 2.32
C TYR A 141 -14.99 1.35 1.62
N TYR A 142 -15.06 0.15 2.21
CA TYR A 142 -14.44 -1.03 1.63
C TYR A 142 -15.13 -1.49 0.35
N PHE A 143 -16.46 -1.64 0.39
CA PHE A 143 -17.22 -2.20 -0.72
C PHE A 143 -17.52 -1.19 -1.83
N ASN A 144 -17.76 0.08 -1.46
CA ASN A 144 -18.31 1.07 -2.38
C ASN A 144 -17.47 2.35 -2.50
N GLY A 145 -16.45 2.55 -1.64
CA GLY A 145 -15.95 3.90 -1.36
C GLY A 145 -14.45 4.05 -1.18
N MET A 146 -13.59 3.16 -1.69
CA MET A 146 -12.14 3.27 -1.45
C MET A 146 -11.53 4.60 -1.96
N GLU A 147 -12.08 5.16 -3.04
CA GLU A 147 -11.72 6.49 -3.53
C GLU A 147 -12.15 7.61 -2.59
N ARG A 148 -13.32 7.48 -1.96
CA ARG A 148 -13.82 8.42 -0.96
C ARG A 148 -12.93 8.40 0.27
N LEU A 149 -12.51 7.20 0.73
CA LEU A 149 -11.54 7.07 1.81
C LEU A 149 -10.21 7.77 1.48
N ARG A 150 -9.67 7.60 0.26
CA ARG A 150 -8.47 8.32 -0.20
C ARG A 150 -8.64 9.83 -0.03
N ASP A 151 -9.76 10.35 -0.52
CA ASP A 151 -10.02 11.79 -0.57
C ASP A 151 -10.21 12.38 0.83
N ASP A 152 -10.91 11.67 1.71
CA ASP A 152 -11.09 12.06 3.11
C ASP A 152 -9.78 11.99 3.89
N LEU A 153 -8.97 10.94 3.72
CA LEU A 153 -7.62 10.87 4.29
C LEU A 153 -6.73 12.01 3.78
N ALA A 154 -6.78 12.33 2.49
CA ALA A 154 -6.02 13.43 1.91
C ALA A 154 -6.42 14.77 2.54
N LYS A 155 -7.72 15.01 2.71
CA LYS A 155 -8.29 16.20 3.35
C LYS A 155 -7.86 16.30 4.81
N VAL A 156 -8.06 15.24 5.60
CA VAL A 156 -7.67 15.16 7.02
C VAL A 156 -6.17 15.43 7.16
N MET A 157 -5.35 14.80 6.32
CA MET A 157 -3.89 14.94 6.40
C MET A 157 -3.35 16.25 5.78
N LYS A 158 -4.19 17.04 5.11
CA LYS A 158 -3.80 18.21 4.31
C LYS A 158 -2.71 17.85 3.30
N ALA A 159 -2.89 16.72 2.62
CA ALA A 159 -1.97 16.15 1.66
C ALA A 159 -2.62 16.05 0.26
N LYS A 160 -1.79 15.85 -0.77
CA LYS A 160 -2.30 15.51 -2.10
C LYS A 160 -2.94 14.12 -2.05
N ARG A 161 -4.01 13.91 -2.82
CA ARG A 161 -4.64 12.59 -3.02
C ARG A 161 -3.63 11.51 -3.45
N SER A 162 -2.74 11.88 -4.38
CA SER A 162 -1.66 11.01 -4.89
C SER A 162 -0.44 10.91 -3.97
N ALA A 163 -0.47 11.48 -2.76
CA ALA A 163 0.66 11.35 -1.84
C ALA A 163 0.84 9.87 -1.47
N LYS A 164 2.06 9.35 -1.61
CA LYS A 164 2.36 7.93 -1.41
C LYS A 164 1.83 7.35 -0.10
N THR A 165 1.83 8.11 0.99
CA THR A 165 1.34 7.65 2.30
C THR A 165 -0.19 7.56 2.36
N ILE A 166 -0.91 8.36 1.56
CA ILE A 166 -2.38 8.32 1.46
C ILE A 166 -2.80 7.10 0.64
N VAL A 167 -2.26 6.94 -0.57
CA VAL A 167 -2.59 5.78 -1.42
C VAL A 167 -2.11 4.46 -0.82
N PHE A 168 -0.97 4.46 -0.12
CA PHE A 168 -0.52 3.31 0.67
C PHE A 168 -1.45 3.00 1.84
N ALA A 169 -2.01 4.01 2.52
CA ALA A 169 -3.01 3.78 3.56
C ALA A 169 -4.29 3.14 2.99
N VAL A 170 -4.72 3.51 1.79
CA VAL A 170 -5.84 2.84 1.13
C VAL A 170 -5.50 1.40 0.74
N LYS A 171 -4.28 1.13 0.26
CA LYS A 171 -3.83 -0.25 0.01
C LYS A 171 -3.90 -1.10 1.28
N MET A 172 -3.35 -0.62 2.40
CA MET A 172 -3.38 -1.37 3.65
C MET A 172 -4.77 -1.46 4.28
N PHE A 173 -5.63 -0.47 4.05
CA PHE A 173 -7.05 -0.57 4.34
C PHE A 173 -7.72 -1.68 3.51
N GLY A 174 -7.41 -1.80 2.22
CA GLY A 174 -7.93 -2.87 1.39
C GLY A 174 -7.50 -4.26 1.86
N TYR A 175 -6.26 -4.40 2.34
CA TYR A 175 -5.81 -5.62 3.00
C TYR A 175 -6.59 -5.90 4.28
N ALA A 176 -6.72 -4.91 5.17
CA ALA A 176 -7.43 -5.07 6.44
C ALA A 176 -8.91 -5.39 6.24
N GLY A 177 -9.60 -4.66 5.35
CA GLY A 177 -10.99 -4.93 5.00
C GLY A 177 -11.18 -6.31 4.38
N ARG A 178 -10.26 -6.77 3.52
CA ARG A 178 -10.30 -8.13 2.97
C ARG A 178 -10.22 -9.20 4.05
N ILE A 179 -9.34 -9.00 5.04
CA ILE A 179 -9.15 -9.92 6.16
C ILE A 179 -10.38 -9.91 7.07
N ALA A 180 -10.92 -8.74 7.42
CA ALA A 180 -12.04 -8.59 8.33
C ALA A 180 -13.37 -9.05 7.72
N PHE A 181 -13.63 -8.71 6.45
CA PHE A 181 -14.89 -9.00 5.77
C PHE A 181 -14.88 -10.31 4.98
N GLY A 182 -13.71 -10.91 4.76
CA GLY A 182 -13.58 -12.19 4.05
C GLY A 182 -13.86 -12.13 2.55
N GLU A 183 -13.97 -10.94 1.97
CA GLU A 183 -14.31 -10.73 0.56
C GLU A 183 -13.21 -9.93 -0.16
N PHE A 184 -12.93 -10.28 -1.41
CA PHE A 184 -11.96 -9.55 -2.23
C PHE A 184 -12.66 -8.46 -3.05
N VAL A 185 -12.35 -7.20 -2.74
CA VAL A 185 -12.71 -6.05 -3.57
C VAL A 185 -11.44 -5.53 -4.28
N PRO A 186 -11.41 -5.48 -5.62
CA PRO A 186 -10.30 -4.87 -6.35
C PRO A 186 -10.14 -3.39 -5.98
N TYR A 187 -8.90 -2.89 -5.96
CA TYR A 187 -8.68 -1.45 -5.81
C TYR A 187 -9.24 -0.67 -7.01
N PRO A 188 -9.76 0.55 -6.81
CA PRO A 188 -10.18 1.40 -7.92
C PRO A 188 -9.01 1.78 -8.83
N MET A 189 -9.27 1.88 -10.13
CA MET A 189 -8.29 2.25 -11.17
C MET A 189 -7.74 3.67 -10.99
N GLU A 190 -8.52 4.51 -10.33
CA GLU A 190 -8.30 5.93 -10.09
C GLU A 190 -7.32 6.19 -8.94
N ILE A 191 -7.02 5.18 -8.10
CA ILE A 191 -6.08 5.33 -7.00
C ILE A 191 -4.66 5.09 -7.51
N GLU A 192 -3.84 6.11 -7.34
CA GLU A 192 -2.49 6.15 -7.88
C GLU A 192 -1.55 5.15 -7.18
N ILE A 193 -0.52 4.72 -7.91
CA ILE A 193 0.55 3.89 -7.33
C ILE A 193 1.31 4.68 -6.24
N PRO A 194 1.75 4.04 -5.13
CA PRO A 194 2.59 4.71 -4.14
C PRO A 194 3.97 5.05 -4.74
N ASP A 195 4.19 6.31 -5.14
CA ASP A 195 5.47 6.78 -5.70
C ASP A 195 6.55 6.91 -4.60
N ASP A 196 7.10 5.76 -4.19
CA ASP A 196 8.28 5.67 -3.35
C ASP A 196 9.58 5.70 -4.18
N VAL A 197 10.73 5.70 -3.49
CA VAL A 197 12.04 5.78 -4.15
C VAL A 197 12.33 4.61 -5.10
N ARG A 198 11.75 3.43 -4.86
CA ARG A 198 11.93 2.24 -5.71
C ARG A 198 11.04 2.33 -6.94
N ILE A 199 9.77 2.70 -6.79
CA ILE A 199 8.88 2.93 -7.93
C ILE A 199 9.44 4.03 -8.83
N ASN A 200 9.95 5.11 -8.24
CA ASN A 200 10.62 6.18 -9.00
C ASN A 200 11.84 5.68 -9.77
N ALA A 201 12.75 4.96 -9.10
CA ALA A 201 13.96 4.42 -9.71
C ALA A 201 13.66 3.38 -10.81
N TYR A 202 12.66 2.54 -10.58
CA TYR A 202 12.23 1.54 -11.55
C TYR A 202 11.59 2.18 -12.79
N THR A 203 10.72 3.18 -12.61
CA THR A 203 10.11 3.92 -13.73
C THR A 203 11.16 4.56 -14.64
N LYS A 204 12.24 5.10 -14.07
CA LYS A 204 13.36 5.71 -14.83
C LYS A 204 14.08 4.75 -15.78
N ARG A 205 13.92 3.44 -15.63
CA ARG A 205 14.45 2.44 -16.58
C ARG A 205 13.69 2.40 -17.90
N PHE A 206 12.45 2.90 -17.90
CA PHE A 206 11.54 2.89 -19.04
C PHE A 206 11.36 4.28 -19.65
N THR A 207 11.24 5.32 -18.80
CA THR A 207 10.83 6.65 -19.23
C THR A 207 11.22 7.74 -18.23
N HIS A 208 11.18 9.00 -18.66
CA HIS A 208 11.24 10.18 -17.79
C HIS A 208 9.86 10.76 -17.42
N GLU A 209 8.78 10.10 -17.85
CA GLU A 209 7.42 10.41 -17.40
C GLU A 209 7.32 10.31 -15.87
N PRO A 210 6.58 11.22 -15.19
CA PRO A 210 6.32 11.09 -13.76
C PRO A 210 5.68 9.72 -13.42
N PRO A 211 6.15 9.00 -12.38
CA PRO A 211 5.70 7.63 -12.08
C PRO A 211 4.19 7.49 -11.96
N VAL A 212 3.53 8.42 -11.27
CA VAL A 212 2.06 8.42 -11.13
C VAL A 212 1.36 8.43 -12.49
N SER A 213 1.83 9.25 -13.43
CA SER A 213 1.25 9.32 -14.78
C SER A 213 1.52 8.04 -15.57
N PHE A 214 2.77 7.58 -15.57
CA PHE A 214 3.19 6.37 -16.29
C PHE A 214 2.40 5.15 -15.83
N TRP A 215 2.37 4.87 -14.53
CA TRP A 215 1.68 3.69 -14.00
C TRP A 215 0.16 3.79 -14.12
N SER A 216 -0.42 5.00 -14.08
CA SER A 216 -1.85 5.17 -14.36
C SER A 216 -2.20 4.81 -15.82
N ARG A 217 -1.30 5.10 -16.76
CA ARG A 217 -1.48 4.71 -18.16
C ARG A 217 -1.33 3.20 -18.33
N ILE A 218 -0.25 2.61 -17.78
CA ILE A 218 -0.03 1.15 -17.82
C ILE A 218 -1.21 0.39 -17.20
N ALA A 219 -1.75 0.89 -16.08
CA ALA A 219 -2.91 0.31 -15.42
C ALA A 219 -4.15 0.28 -16.32
N ARG A 220 -4.43 1.37 -17.06
CA ARG A 220 -5.54 1.42 -18.03
C ARG A 220 -5.31 0.50 -19.23
N GLU A 221 -4.08 0.40 -19.72
CA GLU A 221 -3.72 -0.47 -20.85
C GLU A 221 -3.80 -1.96 -20.49
N THR A 222 -3.53 -2.31 -19.23
CA THR A 222 -3.52 -3.71 -18.75
C THR A 222 -4.79 -4.13 -18.03
N GLY A 223 -5.66 -3.18 -17.66
CA GLY A 223 -6.83 -3.43 -16.83
C GLY A 223 -6.51 -3.77 -15.38
N ILE A 224 -5.26 -3.58 -14.93
CA ILE A 224 -4.83 -3.87 -13.55
C ILE A 224 -4.69 -2.57 -12.77
N PRO A 225 -5.48 -2.34 -11.71
CA PRO A 225 -5.39 -1.12 -10.91
C PRO A 225 -3.98 -0.84 -10.37
N PRO A 226 -3.56 0.44 -10.25
CA PRO A 226 -2.17 0.78 -9.90
C PRO A 226 -1.70 0.19 -8.56
N LEU A 227 -2.59 0.08 -7.56
CA LEU A 227 -2.27 -0.54 -6.27
C LEU A 227 -2.02 -2.06 -6.38
N HIS A 228 -2.64 -2.74 -7.34
CA HIS A 228 -2.38 -4.15 -7.64
C HIS A 228 -1.07 -4.31 -8.44
N ILE A 229 -0.75 -3.37 -9.34
CA ILE A 229 0.56 -3.34 -10.00
C ILE A 229 1.68 -3.16 -8.97
N ASP A 230 1.50 -2.29 -7.98
CA ASP A 230 2.45 -2.17 -6.85
C ASP A 230 2.71 -3.51 -6.17
N SER A 231 1.64 -4.29 -5.92
CA SER A 231 1.75 -5.63 -5.33
C SER A 231 2.55 -6.59 -6.22
N ILE A 232 2.38 -6.54 -7.54
CA ILE A 232 3.15 -7.36 -8.49
C ILE A 232 4.64 -6.99 -8.47
N LEU A 233 4.97 -5.70 -8.42
CA LEU A 233 6.34 -5.20 -8.47
C LEU A 233 7.09 -5.37 -7.14
N TRP A 234 6.37 -5.32 -6.01
CA TRP A 234 6.95 -5.31 -4.68
C TRP A 234 7.97 -6.43 -4.40
N PRO A 235 7.69 -7.72 -4.74
CA PRO A 235 8.63 -8.82 -4.49
C PRO A 235 10.03 -8.59 -5.06
N VAL A 236 10.09 -8.10 -6.31
CA VAL A 236 11.36 -7.93 -7.03
C VAL A 236 12.05 -6.61 -6.74
N LEU A 237 11.30 -5.57 -6.38
CA LEU A 237 11.88 -4.28 -6.00
C LEU A 237 12.32 -4.25 -4.52
N GLY A 238 11.72 -5.06 -3.65
CA GLY A 238 12.08 -5.19 -2.23
C GLY A 238 13.24 -6.15 -1.96
N GLY A 239 13.36 -7.23 -2.74
CA GLY A 239 14.49 -8.15 -2.70
C GLY A 239 14.65 -8.93 -1.38
N LYS A 240 13.61 -9.02 -0.53
CA LYS A 240 13.65 -9.82 0.70
C LYS A 240 13.62 -11.30 0.33
N GLY A 241 14.63 -12.07 0.75
CA GLY A 241 14.81 -13.47 0.35
C GLY A 241 13.57 -14.34 0.61
N GLU A 242 12.95 -14.19 1.78
CA GLU A 242 11.71 -14.89 2.13
C GLU A 242 10.55 -14.58 1.16
N VAL A 243 10.42 -13.32 0.72
CA VAL A 243 9.37 -12.91 -0.23
C VAL A 243 9.61 -13.56 -1.59
N LEU A 244 10.85 -13.59 -2.06
CA LEU A 244 11.22 -14.26 -3.32
C LEU A 244 11.04 -15.78 -3.24
N GLU A 245 11.33 -16.39 -2.10
CA GLU A 245 11.10 -17.82 -1.87
C GLU A 245 9.60 -18.15 -1.92
N ARG A 246 8.77 -17.35 -1.22
CA ARG A 246 7.31 -17.51 -1.27
C ARG A 246 6.75 -17.31 -2.66
N LEU A 247 7.25 -16.31 -3.40
CA LEU A 247 6.86 -16.07 -4.79
C LEU A 247 7.07 -17.32 -5.64
N ARG A 248 8.27 -17.92 -5.61
CA ARG A 248 8.59 -19.15 -6.35
C ARG A 248 7.74 -20.35 -5.92
N LYS A 249 7.42 -20.45 -4.63
CA LYS A 249 6.63 -21.56 -4.08
C LYS A 249 5.12 -21.45 -4.33
N ARG A 250 4.58 -20.22 -4.43
CA ARG A 250 3.13 -19.96 -4.40
C ARG A 250 2.58 -19.45 -5.71
N CYS A 251 3.39 -18.82 -6.56
CA CYS A 251 2.95 -18.25 -7.84
C CYS A 251 3.46 -19.11 -9.01
N SER A 252 2.56 -19.70 -9.78
CA SER A 252 2.92 -20.46 -11.00
C SER A 252 3.58 -19.60 -12.06
N LYS A 253 3.35 -18.28 -12.04
CA LYS A 253 3.95 -17.29 -12.93
C LYS A 253 5.12 -16.53 -12.29
N ALA A 254 5.78 -17.12 -11.29
CA ALA A 254 6.88 -16.47 -10.56
C ALA A 254 7.99 -15.95 -11.49
N GLU A 255 8.34 -16.69 -12.54
CA GLU A 255 9.40 -16.30 -13.49
C GLU A 255 9.07 -15.01 -14.24
N LEU A 256 7.80 -14.78 -14.61
CA LEU A 256 7.37 -13.52 -15.21
C LEU A 256 7.51 -12.35 -14.22
N VAL A 257 7.19 -12.57 -12.95
CA VAL A 257 7.38 -11.56 -11.90
C VAL A 257 8.87 -11.27 -11.69
N LEU A 258 9.72 -12.31 -11.67
CA LEU A 258 11.18 -12.18 -11.56
C LEU A 258 11.78 -11.42 -12.75
N GLU A 259 11.28 -11.65 -13.96
CA GLU A 259 11.70 -10.94 -15.17
C GLU A 259 11.51 -9.42 -15.03
N LEU A 260 10.41 -8.96 -14.42
CA LEU A 260 10.17 -7.52 -14.16
C LEU A 260 11.32 -6.85 -13.40
N GLY A 261 11.98 -7.56 -12.48
CA GLY A 261 13.12 -7.01 -11.75
C GLY A 261 14.33 -6.66 -12.64
N SER A 262 14.44 -7.34 -13.78
CA SER A 262 15.56 -7.24 -14.74
C SER A 262 15.29 -6.35 -15.95
N LEU A 263 14.04 -5.93 -16.16
CA LEU A 263 13.70 -4.88 -17.15
C LEU A 263 14.36 -3.54 -16.78
#